data_AF-A0A3N5R845-F1
#
_entry.id   AF-A0A3N5R845-F1
#
_cell.length_a   1.000
_cell.length_b   1.000
_cell.length_c   1.000
_cell.angle_alpha   90.00
_cell.angle_beta   90.00
_cell.angle_gamma   90.00
#
_symmetry.space_group_name_H-M   'P 1'
#
loop_
_entity.id
_entity.type
_entity.pdbx_description
1 polymer ?
#
loop_
_entity_poly.entity_id
_entity_poly.type
_entity_poly.pdbx_seq_one_letter_code
_entity_poly.pdbx_strand_id
1 'polypeptide(L)'
;MGKIYSACSNIFFQIFLLTFLFSLNIHPQVIAYSDNWKEPGFTLDAQSSSGVEINFSINEFSINDIEINGVQMKKIDLPGVFLPNDEGLPDLPGSGRYIALPHSADANFEIVSFRT
;
A
#
# COMPACT_ATOMS: atom_id res chain seq x y z
N MET A 1 16.95 -50.29 25.43
CA MET A 1 16.93 -48.85 25.76
C MET A 1 17.25 -47.91 24.59
N GLY A 2 18.05 -48.29 23.57
CA GLY A 2 18.46 -47.35 22.50
C GLY A 2 17.39 -46.82 21.53
N LYS A 3 16.30 -47.57 21.27
CA LYS A 3 15.25 -47.13 20.31
C LYS A 3 14.37 -45.99 20.83
N ILE A 4 14.18 -45.88 22.15
CA ILE A 4 13.34 -44.84 22.79
C ILE A 4 14.09 -43.50 22.80
N TYR A 5 15.40 -43.51 23.07
CA TYR A 5 16.24 -42.31 22.99
C TYR A 5 16.37 -41.78 21.56
N SER A 6 16.46 -42.66 20.55
CA SER A 6 16.49 -42.26 19.14
C SER A 6 15.14 -41.67 18.67
N ALA A 7 14.01 -42.23 19.11
CA ALA A 7 12.69 -41.66 18.81
C ALA A 7 12.47 -40.29 19.47
N CYS A 8 12.91 -40.13 20.73
CA CYS A 8 12.83 -38.84 21.46
C CYS A 8 13.73 -37.76 20.82
N SER A 9 14.92 -38.14 20.34
CA SER A 9 15.82 -37.26 19.58
C SER A 9 15.21 -36.82 18.25
N ASN A 10 14.55 -37.71 17.52
CA ASN A 10 13.87 -37.38 16.26
C ASN A 10 12.68 -36.44 16.46
N ILE A 11 11.94 -36.62 17.56
CA ILE A 11 10.82 -35.74 17.93
C ILE A 11 11.31 -34.34 18.27
N PHE A 12 12.40 -34.20 19.02
CA PHE A 12 13.01 -32.89 19.29
C PHE A 12 13.48 -32.20 18.01
N PHE A 13 14.10 -32.94 17.10
CA PHE A 13 14.54 -32.42 15.81
C PHE A 13 13.35 -31.99 14.93
N GLN A 14 12.26 -32.76 14.92
CA GLN A 14 11.03 -32.41 14.22
C GLN A 14 10.35 -31.16 14.79
N ILE A 15 10.33 -31.01 16.12
CA ILE A 15 9.80 -29.80 16.77
C ILE A 15 10.66 -28.58 16.42
N PHE A 16 11.99 -28.72 16.44
CA PHE A 16 12.91 -27.66 16.05
C PHE A 16 12.76 -27.27 14.58
N LEU A 17 12.58 -28.24 13.68
CA LEU A 17 12.36 -27.97 12.27
C LEU A 17 11.01 -27.27 12.04
N LEU A 18 9.97 -27.66 12.78
CA LEU A 18 8.65 -27.04 12.70
C LEU A 18 8.67 -25.59 13.21
N THR A 19 9.34 -25.31 14.32
CA THR A 19 9.49 -23.93 14.84
C THR A 19 10.36 -23.06 13.93
N PHE A 20 11.39 -23.62 13.30
CA PHE A 20 12.21 -22.91 12.32
C PHE A 20 11.40 -22.51 11.07
N LEU A 21 10.57 -23.42 10.54
CA LEU A 21 9.71 -23.12 9.39
C LEU A 21 8.67 -22.03 9.68
N PHE A 22 8.16 -21.97 10.92
CA PHE A 22 7.23 -20.91 11.35
C PHE A 22 7.86 -19.52 11.46
N SER A 23 9.20 -19.40 11.45
CA SER A 23 9.89 -18.11 11.56
C SER A 23 9.97 -17.33 10.25
N LEU A 24 9.67 -17.97 9.11
CA LEU A 24 9.75 -17.38 7.76
C LEU A 24 8.49 -16.57 7.40
N ASN A 25 8.06 -15.66 8.27
CA ASN A 25 6.95 -14.77 7.92
C ASN A 25 7.47 -13.56 7.14
N ILE A 26 7.18 -13.54 5.83
CA ILE A 26 7.29 -12.32 5.01
C ILE A 26 5.94 -11.62 5.13
N HIS A 27 5.82 -10.68 6.08
CA HIS A 27 4.63 -9.85 6.20
C HIS A 27 4.85 -8.53 5.46
N PRO A 28 3.93 -8.14 4.55
CA PRO A 28 3.84 -6.78 4.04
C PRO A 28 3.84 -5.77 5.19
N GLN A 29 4.63 -4.70 5.07
CA GLN A 29 4.54 -3.60 6.03
C GLN A 29 3.32 -2.75 5.64
N VAL A 30 2.24 -2.87 6.40
CA VAL A 30 1.03 -2.06 6.23
C VAL A 30 1.13 -0.81 7.09
N ILE A 31 0.94 0.36 6.47
CA ILE A 31 0.86 1.65 7.14
C ILE A 31 -0.58 2.13 7.03
N ALA A 32 -1.24 2.30 8.17
CA ALA A 32 -2.60 2.79 8.27
C ALA A 32 -2.62 4.17 8.94
N TYR A 33 -3.42 5.08 8.39
CA TYR A 33 -3.66 6.41 8.93
C TYR A 33 -4.88 6.37 9.86
N SER A 34 -4.75 6.93 11.06
CA SER A 34 -5.83 6.98 12.04
C SER A 34 -6.74 8.21 11.90
N ASP A 35 -6.26 9.26 11.22
CA ASP A 35 -6.96 10.53 11.04
C ASP A 35 -7.38 10.78 9.58
N ASN A 36 -8.24 9.91 9.05
CA ASN A 36 -8.74 10.01 7.66
C ASN A 36 -9.94 10.94 7.58
N TRP A 37 -9.97 11.85 6.59
CA TRP A 37 -11.03 12.86 6.47
C TRP A 37 -12.39 12.23 6.17
N LYS A 38 -12.41 11.28 5.21
CA LYS A 38 -13.61 10.60 4.72
C LYS A 38 -13.21 9.22 4.17
N GLU A 39 -14.13 8.63 3.41
CA GLU A 39 -13.90 7.42 2.61
C GLU A 39 -12.65 7.54 1.73
N PRO A 40 -11.91 6.44 1.52
CA PRO A 40 -10.68 6.44 0.73
C PRO A 40 -10.94 6.82 -0.74
N GLY A 41 -9.97 7.51 -1.34
CA GLY A 41 -10.06 8.04 -2.70
C GLY A 41 -10.61 9.47 -2.74
N PHE A 42 -11.18 9.85 -3.89
CA PHE A 42 -11.71 11.18 -4.15
C PHE A 42 -13.18 11.29 -3.72
N THR A 43 -13.49 12.31 -2.93
CA THR A 43 -14.87 12.69 -2.57
C THR A 43 -15.10 14.16 -2.89
N LEU A 44 -16.30 14.46 -3.40
CA LEU A 44 -16.73 15.84 -3.63
C LEU A 44 -17.14 16.46 -2.29
N ASP A 45 -16.51 17.55 -1.88
CA ASP A 45 -16.86 18.27 -0.66
C ASP A 45 -17.84 19.41 -0.95
N ALA A 46 -17.49 20.27 -1.91
CA ALA A 46 -18.31 21.39 -2.34
C ALA A 46 -18.19 21.65 -3.84
N GLN A 47 -19.23 22.23 -4.44
CA GLN A 47 -19.24 22.64 -5.83
C GLN A 47 -20.01 23.95 -5.99
N SER A 48 -19.44 24.89 -6.75
CA SER A 48 -20.06 26.16 -7.09
C SER A 48 -19.74 26.55 -8.54
N SER A 49 -20.22 27.72 -8.98
CA SER A 49 -19.85 28.28 -10.28
C SER A 49 -18.39 28.72 -10.36
N SER A 50 -17.71 28.90 -9.22
CA SER A 50 -16.33 29.38 -9.15
C SER A 50 -15.30 28.26 -8.92
N GLY A 51 -15.73 27.03 -8.61
CA GLY A 51 -14.81 25.94 -8.37
C GLY A 51 -15.43 24.69 -7.75
N VAL A 52 -14.56 23.71 -7.50
CA VAL A 52 -14.89 22.42 -6.91
C VAL A 52 -13.89 22.13 -5.81
N GLU A 53 -14.37 21.75 -4.63
CA GLU A 53 -13.53 21.31 -3.51
C GLU A 53 -13.59 19.78 -3.43
N ILE A 54 -12.41 19.16 -3.46
CA ILE A 54 -12.25 17.71 -3.48
C ILE A 54 -11.41 17.29 -2.28
N ASN A 55 -11.92 16.31 -1.55
CA ASN A 55 -11.16 15.61 -0.52
C ASN A 55 -10.54 14.35 -1.12
N PHE A 56 -9.25 14.13 -0.88
CA PHE A 56 -8.56 12.88 -1.20
C PHE A 56 -8.07 12.24 0.10
N SER A 57 -8.51 11.00 0.38
CA SER A 57 -8.13 10.27 1.60
C SER A 57 -7.45 8.94 1.26
N ILE A 58 -6.40 8.61 2.00
CA ILE A 58 -5.75 7.28 1.98
C ILE A 58 -5.94 6.69 3.36
N ASN A 59 -6.57 5.52 3.45
CA ASN A 59 -6.72 4.85 4.75
C ASN A 59 -5.47 4.05 5.11
N GLU A 60 -4.94 3.31 4.13
CA GLU A 60 -3.76 2.47 4.31
C GLU A 60 -3.05 2.28 2.98
N PHE A 61 -1.77 1.93 3.07
CA PHE A 61 -0.98 1.39 1.96
C PHE A 61 -0.04 0.32 2.50
N SER A 62 0.44 -0.55 1.61
CA SER A 62 1.42 -1.57 1.97
C SER A 62 2.74 -1.36 1.24
N ILE A 63 3.84 -1.70 1.90
CA ILE A 63 5.18 -1.73 1.32
C ILE A 63 5.59 -3.19 1.19
N ASN A 64 5.84 -3.62 -0.05
CA ASN A 64 6.20 -4.99 -0.40
C ASN A 64 7.64 -5.05 -0.93
N ASP A 65 8.34 -6.12 -0.60
CA ASP A 65 9.62 -6.46 -1.24
C ASP A 65 9.36 -7.07 -2.62
N ILE A 66 10.05 -6.55 -3.65
CA ILE A 66 9.98 -7.05 -5.02
C ILE A 66 11.39 -7.21 -5.59
N GLU A 67 11.62 -8.29 -6.32
CA GLU A 67 12.86 -8.51 -7.07
C GLU A 67 12.64 -8.17 -8.54
N ILE A 68 13.44 -7.26 -9.09
CA ILE A 68 13.46 -6.98 -10.53
C ILE A 68 14.91 -7.07 -11.01
N ASN A 69 15.18 -7.95 -11.96
CA ASN A 69 16.52 -8.17 -12.54
C ASN A 69 17.60 -8.47 -11.47
N GLY A 70 17.27 -9.23 -10.43
CA GLY A 70 18.20 -9.56 -9.34
C GLY A 70 18.43 -8.44 -8.33
N VAL A 71 17.71 -7.32 -8.45
CA VAL A 71 17.79 -6.19 -7.53
C VAL A 71 16.54 -6.19 -6.64
N GLN A 72 16.77 -6.24 -5.33
CA GLN A 72 15.71 -6.09 -4.34
C GLN A 72 15.28 -4.63 -4.25
N MET A 73 13.99 -4.40 -4.39
CA MET A 73 13.35 -3.08 -4.35
C MET A 73 12.09 -3.13 -3.49
N LYS A 74 11.54 -1.94 -3.23
CA LYS A 74 10.27 -1.77 -2.53
C LYS A 74 9.19 -1.32 -3.52
N LYS A 75 8.02 -1.92 -3.42
CA LYS A 75 6.80 -1.50 -4.10
C LYS A 75 5.81 -0.95 -3.09
N ILE A 76 5.17 0.17 -3.44
CA ILE A 76 4.08 0.75 -2.66
C ILE A 76 2.76 0.33 -3.31
N ASP A 77 1.93 -0.41 -2.60
CA ASP A 77 0.60 -0.80 -3.05
C ASP A 77 -0.46 0.01 -2.31
N LEU A 78 -1.23 0.79 -3.07
CA LEU A 78 -2.36 1.59 -2.59
C LEU A 78 -3.67 0.93 -3.06
N PRO A 79 -4.63 0.63 -2.15
CA PRO A 79 -5.89 0.01 -2.53
C PRO A 79 -6.62 0.80 -3.63
N GLY A 80 -7.02 0.10 -4.70
CA GLY A 80 -7.75 0.71 -5.82
C GLY A 80 -6.87 1.36 -6.90
N VAL A 81 -5.54 1.36 -6.74
CA VAL A 81 -4.59 1.80 -7.76
C VAL A 81 -3.79 0.60 -8.27
N PHE A 82 -3.89 0.32 -9.57
CA PHE A 82 -3.35 -0.90 -10.17
C PHE A 82 -2.33 -0.68 -11.27
N LEU A 83 -2.34 0.49 -11.90
CA LEU A 83 -1.48 0.74 -13.05
C LEU A 83 -0.08 1.16 -12.57
N PRO A 84 0.97 0.50 -13.06
CA PRO A 84 2.33 0.93 -12.78
C PRO A 84 2.63 2.27 -13.45
N ASN A 85 3.62 2.96 -12.91
CA ASN A 85 4.12 4.21 -13.49
C ASN A 85 4.92 3.97 -14.79
N ASP A 86 5.35 5.05 -15.45
CA ASP A 86 6.17 4.99 -16.66
C ASP A 86 7.48 4.20 -16.46
N GLU A 87 7.91 3.51 -17.51
CA GLU A 87 9.12 2.69 -17.50
C GLU A 87 10.37 3.49 -17.09
N GLY A 88 11.14 2.93 -16.16
CA GLY A 88 12.38 3.56 -15.66
C GLY A 88 12.16 4.59 -14.54
N LEU A 89 10.92 4.93 -14.19
CA LEU A 89 10.58 5.76 -13.04
C LEU A 89 10.19 4.90 -11.82
N PRO A 90 10.25 5.46 -10.59
CA PRO A 90 9.71 4.79 -9.41
C PRO A 90 8.23 4.47 -9.57
N ASP A 91 7.85 3.24 -9.19
CA ASP A 91 6.46 2.77 -9.19
C ASP A 91 5.70 3.35 -7.99
N LEU A 92 5.24 4.60 -8.15
CA LEU A 92 4.42 5.30 -7.16
C LEU A 92 2.95 5.24 -7.56
N PRO A 93 2.04 4.78 -6.69
CA PRO A 93 0.63 4.70 -7.02
C PRO A 93 0.03 6.11 -7.17
N GLY A 94 -0.52 6.38 -8.36
CA GLY A 94 -1.27 7.60 -8.67
C GLY A 94 -2.72 7.29 -9.02
N SER A 95 -3.62 8.23 -8.73
CA SER A 95 -4.99 8.16 -9.21
C SER A 95 -5.48 9.53 -9.65
N GLY A 96 -6.42 9.55 -10.60
CA GLY A 96 -6.98 10.78 -11.14
C GLY A 96 -8.47 10.67 -11.40
N ARG A 97 -9.12 11.82 -11.54
CA ARG A 97 -10.53 11.95 -11.93
C ARG A 97 -10.66 13.11 -12.92
N TYR A 98 -11.63 13.00 -13.81
CA TYR A 98 -11.98 14.09 -14.71
C TYR A 98 -12.93 15.05 -14.02
N ILE A 99 -12.65 16.35 -14.15
CA ILE A 99 -13.52 17.43 -13.70
C ILE A 99 -13.96 18.19 -14.95
N ALA A 100 -15.27 18.41 -15.08
CA ALA A 100 -15.80 19.23 -16.17
C ALA A 100 -15.50 20.70 -15.88
N LEU A 101 -14.87 21.39 -16.83
CA LEU A 101 -14.59 22.81 -16.76
C LEU A 101 -15.52 23.59 -17.70
N PRO A 102 -16.05 24.76 -17.29
CA PRO A 102 -16.81 25.62 -18.18
C PRO A 102 -15.99 26.04 -19.40
N HIS A 103 -16.69 26.32 -20.50
CA HIS A 103 -16.05 26.80 -21.71
C HIS A 103 -15.31 28.12 -21.46
N SER A 104 -14.07 28.24 -21.94
CA SER A 104 -13.20 29.41 -21.76
C SER A 104 -12.80 29.72 -20.30
N ALA A 105 -12.94 28.76 -19.37
CA ALA A 105 -12.43 28.92 -18.02
C ALA A 105 -10.95 28.53 -17.92
N ASP A 106 -10.17 29.32 -17.17
CA ASP A 106 -8.82 28.97 -16.74
C ASP A 106 -8.87 28.30 -15.37
N ALA A 107 -8.39 27.07 -15.26
CA ALA A 107 -8.41 26.31 -14.01
C ALA A 107 -7.07 26.45 -13.24
N ASN A 108 -7.17 26.66 -11.94
CA ASN A 108 -6.06 26.56 -11.00
C ASN A 108 -6.31 25.44 -9.98
N PHE A 109 -5.23 24.89 -9.43
CA PHE A 109 -5.27 23.88 -8.38
C PHE A 109 -4.50 24.38 -7.16
N GLU A 110 -5.09 24.22 -5.99
CA GLU A 110 -4.49 24.59 -4.71
C GLU A 110 -4.79 23.51 -3.66
N ILE A 111 -3.78 23.16 -2.86
CA ILE A 111 -3.95 22.30 -1.69
C ILE A 111 -4.27 23.21 -0.51
N VAL A 112 -5.54 23.26 -0.13
CA VAL A 112 -6.01 24.13 0.96
C VAL A 112 -5.76 23.55 2.36
N SER A 113 -5.60 22.23 2.48
CA SER A 113 -5.35 21.53 3.74
C SER A 113 -4.68 20.17 3.50
N PHE A 114 -3.86 19.71 4.46
CA PHE A 114 -3.23 18.39 4.45
C PHE A 114 -2.99 17.88 5.88
N ARG A 115 -3.07 16.56 6.08
CA ARG A 115 -2.76 15.88 7.35
C ARG A 115 -2.24 14.46 7.13
N THR A 116 -1.54 13.93 8.12
CA THR A 116 -0.91 12.59 8.16
C THR A 116 -1.11 11.94 9.50
#